data_AF-A0A318JXU5-F1
#
_entry.id   AF-A0A318JXU5-F1
#
_cell.length_a   1.000
_cell.length_b   1.000
_cell.length_c   1.000
_cell.angle_alpha   90.00
_cell.angle_beta   90.00
_cell.angle_gamma   90.00
#
_symmetry.space_group_name_H-M   'P 1'
#
loop_
_entity.id
_entity.type
_entity.pdbx_description
1 polymer ?
#
loop_
_entity_poly.entity_id
_entity_poly.type
_entity_poly.pdbx_seq_one_letter_code
_entity_poly.pdbx_strand_id
1 'polypeptide(L)' 'MAVVHPSARSATVDIAGTAWPLYKLEALAAALVTCLILAVITGSPQVAVLVAAAVGATRWLVGLAVARRAGDRVR' A
#
# COMPACT_ATOMS: atom_id res chain seq x y z
N MET A 1 0.90 -28.18 -9.84
CA MET A 1 1.31 -26.84 -9.37
C MET A 1 1.21 -26.81 -7.85
N ALA A 2 2.31 -26.54 -7.14
CA ALA A 2 2.28 -26.42 -5.68
C ALA A 2 1.62 -25.08 -5.33
N VAL A 3 0.46 -25.12 -4.66
CA VAL A 3 -0.17 -23.94 -4.08
C VAL A 3 0.69 -23.53 -2.89
N VAL A 4 1.54 -22.53 -3.11
CA VAL A 4 2.29 -21.91 -2.01
C VAL A 4 1.26 -21.14 -1.18
N HIS A 5 0.93 -21.63 0.00
CA HIS A 5 0.15 -20.84 0.95
C HIS A 5 1.02 -19.64 1.36
N PRO A 6 0.63 -18.40 1.02
CA PRO A 6 1.33 -17.25 1.53
C PRO A 6 1.27 -17.33 3.07
N SER A 7 2.44 -17.45 3.69
CA SER A 7 2.58 -17.40 5.13
C SER A 7 1.80 -16.18 5.63
N ALA A 8 1.01 -16.30 6.71
CA ALA A 8 0.02 -15.33 7.20
C ALA A 8 0.51 -13.86 7.38
N ARG A 9 1.78 -13.58 7.11
CA ARG A 9 2.42 -12.25 7.08
C ARG A 9 2.39 -11.56 5.70
N SER A 10 2.04 -12.27 4.63
CA SER A 10 2.08 -11.76 3.24
C SER A 10 0.76 -12.05 2.54
N ALA A 11 -0.35 -11.55 3.08
CA ALA A 11 -1.64 -11.72 2.41
C ALA A 11 -1.58 -11.05 1.02
N THR A 12 -1.90 -11.81 -0.03
CA THR A 12 -1.89 -11.37 -1.43
C THR A 12 -3.28 -11.53 -2.02
N VAL A 13 -3.71 -10.56 -2.82
CA VAL A 13 -4.94 -10.58 -3.61
C VAL A 13 -4.57 -10.80 -5.07
N ASP A 14 -5.24 -11.72 -5.76
CA ASP A 14 -5.04 -11.88 -7.20
C ASP A 14 -5.75 -10.76 -7.96
N ILE A 15 -4.98 -9.97 -8.71
CA ILE A 15 -5.49 -8.90 -9.58
C ILE A 15 -4.97 -9.18 -10.99
N ALA A 16 -5.88 -9.42 -11.93
CA ALA A 16 -5.56 -9.70 -13.33
C ALA A 16 -4.56 -10.87 -13.53
N GLY A 17 -4.66 -11.92 -12.71
CA GLY A 17 -3.76 -13.07 -12.76
C GLY A 17 -2.39 -12.83 -12.12
N THR A 18 -2.21 -11.72 -11.40
CA THR A 18 -0.99 -11.40 -10.66
C THR A 18 -1.27 -11.26 -9.17
N ALA A 19 -0.55 -12.03 -8.34
CA ALA A 19 -0.65 -11.95 -6.89
C ALA A 19 -0.11 -10.61 -6.37
N TRP A 20 -1.03 -9.69 -6.10
CA TRP A 20 -0.77 -8.36 -5.55
C TRP A 20 -0.68 -8.39 -4.03
N PRO A 21 0.38 -7.82 -3.41
CA PRO A 21 0.46 -7.70 -1.96
C PRO A 21 -0.62 -6.78 -1.40
N LEU A 22 -1.35 -7.23 -0.36
CA LEU A 22 -2.39 -6.42 0.29
C LEU A 22 -1.86 -5.10 0.85
N TYR A 23 -0.62 -5.06 1.33
CA TYR A 23 -0.03 -3.82 1.85
C TYR A 23 0.01 -2.68 0.81
N LYS A 24 0.05 -3.01 -0.50
CA LYS A 24 -0.01 -2.02 -1.57
C LYS A 24 -1.42 -1.48 -1.74
N LEU A 25 -2.44 -2.32 -1.58
CA LEU A 25 -3.84 -1.93 -1.64
C LEU A 25 -4.22 -1.06 -0.43
N GLU A 26 -3.78 -1.45 0.77
CA GLU A 26 -3.95 -0.64 1.99
C GLU A 26 -3.31 0.74 1.86
N ALA A 27 -2.12 0.82 1.25
CA ALA A 27 -1.45 2.09 0.98
C ALA A 27 -2.25 2.98 0.03
N LEU A 28 -2.82 2.39 -1.03
CA LEU A 28 -3.62 3.12 -2.01
C LEU A 28 -4.95 3.58 -1.41
N ALA A 29 -5.62 2.73 -0.63
CA ALA A 29 -6.84 3.06 0.07
C ALA A 29 -6.62 4.20 1.07
N ALA A 30 -5.56 4.14 1.88
CA ALA A 30 -5.21 5.19 2.83
C ALA A 30 -4.90 6.53 2.14
N ALA A 31 -4.20 6.51 1.00
CA ALA A 31 -3.93 7.69 0.21
C ALA A 31 -5.22 8.30 -0.35
N LEU A 32 -6.11 7.46 -0.89
CA LEU A 32 -7.38 7.90 -1.47
C LEU A 32 -8.30 8.50 -0.41
N VAL A 33 -8.44 7.85 0.75
CA VAL A 33 -9.21 8.37 1.89
C VAL A 33 -8.64 9.71 2.34
N THR A 34 -7.32 9.84 2.47
CA THR A 34 -6.66 11.09 2.85
C THR A 34 -6.92 12.21 1.83
N CYS A 35 -6.86 11.89 0.52
CA CYS A 35 -7.18 12.82 -0.55
C CYS A 35 -8.60 13.37 -0.41
N LEU A 36 -9.58 12.47 -0.25
CA LEU A 36 -10.98 12.86 -0.13
C LEU A 36 -11.24 13.70 1.12
N ILE A 37 -10.68 13.32 2.26
CA ILE A 37 -10.79 14.09 3.51
C ILE A 37 -10.24 15.51 3.32
N LEU A 38 -9.03 15.63 2.74
CA LEU A 38 -8.42 16.95 2.52
C LEU A 38 -9.14 17.77 1.46
N ALA A 39 -9.68 17.15 0.41
CA ALA A 39 -10.47 17.83 -0.60
C ALA A 39 -11.75 18.43 0.02
N VAL A 40 -12.44 17.67 0.88
CA VAL A 40 -13.64 18.14 1.58
C VAL A 40 -13.31 19.24 2.58
N ILE A 41 -12.26 19.08 3.37
CA ILE A 41 -11.89 20.07 4.41
C ILE A 41 -11.35 21.37 3.81
N THR A 42 -10.49 21.26 2.79
CA THR A 42 -9.72 22.41 2.27
C THR A 42 -10.42 23.07 1.08
N GLY A 43 -11.26 22.34 0.34
CA GLY A 43 -11.82 22.79 -0.94
C GLY A 43 -10.78 22.97 -2.07
N SER A 44 -9.50 22.69 -1.80
CA SER A 44 -8.40 22.84 -2.75
C SER A 44 -7.93 21.49 -3.28
N PRO A 45 -8.14 21.18 -4.58
CA PRO A 45 -7.71 19.91 -5.16
C PRO A 45 -6.18 19.78 -5.20
N GLN A 46 -5.44 20.89 -5.30
CA GLN A 46 -3.98 20.90 -5.36
C GLN A 46 -3.35 20.37 -4.06
N VAL A 47 -3.80 20.90 -2.92
CA VAL A 47 -3.31 20.48 -1.60
C VAL A 47 -3.69 19.02 -1.32
N ALA A 48 -4.93 18.64 -1.64
CA ALA A 48 -5.42 17.30 -1.42
C ALA A 48 -4.60 16.23 -2.17
N VAL A 49 -4.31 16.46 -3.45
CA VAL A 49 -3.55 15.50 -4.28
C VAL A 49 -2.10 15.36 -3.80
N LEU A 50 -1.43 16.48 -3.49
CA LEU A 50 -0.02 16.44 -3.05
C LEU A 50 0.15 15.71 -1.72
N VAL A 51 -0.70 16.00 -0.74
CA VAL A 51 -0.62 15.34 0.57
C VAL A 51 -1.03 13.87 0.47
N ALA A 52 -2.06 13.56 -0.30
CA ALA A 52 -2.45 12.16 -0.55
C ALA A 52 -1.35 11.35 -1.23
N ALA A 53 -0.69 11.93 -2.24
CA ALA A 53 0.44 11.30 -2.92
C ALA A 53 1.61 11.06 -1.94
N ALA A 54 1.94 12.05 -1.09
CA ALA A 54 2.98 11.91 -0.07
C ALA A 54 2.65 10.80 0.94
N VAL A 55 1.41 10.72 1.41
CA VAL A 55 0.94 9.67 2.35
C VAL A 55 1.00 8.29 1.68
N GLY A 56 0.50 8.16 0.46
CA GLY A 56 0.56 6.92 -0.32
C GLY A 56 1.98 6.44 -0.56
N ALA A 57 2.87 7.35 -0.98
CA ALA A 57 4.29 7.06 -1.19
C ALA A 57 4.97 6.61 0.12
N THR A 58 4.72 7.32 1.23
CA THR A 58 5.26 6.96 2.55
C THR A 58 4.80 5.57 2.98
N ARG A 59 3.50 5.27 2.84
CA ARG A 59 2.95 3.97 3.22
C ARG A 59 3.46 2.83 2.33
N TRP A 60 3.68 3.09 1.04
CA TRP A 60 4.33 2.14 0.13
C TRP A 60 5.76 1.85 0.55
N LEU A 61 6.55 2.89 0.86
CA LEU A 61 7.93 2.75 1.30
C LEU A 61 8.04 1.96 2.62
N VAL A 62 7.14 2.19 3.57
CA VAL A 62 7.06 1.39 4.80
C VAL A 62 6.79 -0.09 4.48
N GLY A 63 5.84 -0.37 3.58
CA GLY A 63 5.54 -1.73 3.14
C GLY A 63 6.74 -2.41 2.47
N LEU A 64 7.47 -1.68 1.62
CA LEU A 64 8.70 -2.17 0.98
C LEU A 64 9.80 -2.45 2.01
N ALA A 65 10.00 -1.56 2.99
CA ALA A 65 10.99 -1.73 4.04
C ALA A 65 10.70 -2.95 4.92
N VAL A 66 9.42 -3.18 5.28
CA VAL A 66 9.00 -4.36 6.04
C VAL A 66 9.21 -5.65 5.24
N ALA A 67 8.87 -5.64 3.95
CA ALA A 67 9.11 -6.79 3.06
C ALA A 67 10.61 -7.11 2.93
N ARG A 68 11.48 -6.08 2.83
CA ARG A 68 12.95 -6.26 2.79
C ARG A 68 13.49 -6.85 4.10
N ARG A 69 13.09 -6.31 5.25
CA ARG A 69 13.51 -6.84 6.57
C ARG A 69 13.07 -8.30 6.81
N ALA A 70 12.00 -8.75 6.16
CA ALA A 70 11.58 -10.14 6.25
C ALA A 70 12.50 -11.07 5.44
N GLY A 71 13.04 -10.61 4.31
CA GLY A 71 13.99 -11.37 3.48
C GLY A 71 15.37 -11.52 4.11
N ASP A 72 15.89 -10.47 4.76
CA ASP A 72 17.22 -10.50 5.39
C ASP A 72 17.29 -11.43 6.61
N ARG A 73 16.18 -11.63 7.33
CA ARG A 73 16.14 -12.52 8.52
C ARG A 73 16.13 -14.02 8.20
N VAL A 74 15.98 -14.40 6.93
CA VAL A 74 15.88 -15.80 6.49
C VAL A 74 17.20 -16.31 5.90
N ARG A 75 18.18 -15.42 5.64
CA ARG A 75 19.54 -15.78 5.22
C ARG A 75 20.45 -15.99 6.42
#